data_AF-K0ICH3-F1
#
_entry.id   AF-K0ICH3-F1
#
_cell.length_a   1.000
_cell.length_b   1.000
_cell.length_c   1.000
_cell.angle_alpha   90.00
_cell.angle_beta   90.00
_cell.angle_gamma   90.00
#
_symmetry.space_group_name_H-M   'P 1'
#
loop_
_entity.id
_entity.type
_entity.pdbx_description
1 polymer ?
#
loop_
_entity_poly.entity_id
_entity_poly.type
_entity_poly.pdbx_seq_one_letter_code
_entity_poly.pdbx_strand_id
1 'polypeptide(L)' 'MAHVIWDHNPPTTWIANVDGQALCSIKRKDIGGWTAAWTDDRLWPPPAHLPKAMPQPTQFFSSLEEAKQAVESALGA' A
#
# COMPACT_ATOMS: atom_id res chain seq x y z
N MET A 1 4.30 -10.08 -14.25
CA MET A 1 3.29 -9.78 -13.21
C MET A 1 3.76 -10.44 -11.94
N ALA A 2 4.27 -9.67 -10.98
CA ALA A 2 4.63 -10.20 -9.67
C ALA A 2 3.34 -10.73 -9.00
N HIS A 3 3.35 -11.98 -8.53
CA HIS A 3 2.19 -12.55 -7.85
C HIS A 3 2.17 -12.00 -6.41
N VAL A 4 1.36 -10.97 -6.17
CA VAL A 4 1.18 -10.42 -4.81
C VAL A 4 0.29 -11.36 -4.00
N ILE A 5 0.82 -11.87 -2.89
CA ILE A 5 0.09 -12.65 -1.90
C ILE A 5 -0.28 -11.71 -0.75
N TRP A 6 -1.55 -11.69 -0.37
CA TRP A 6 -2.04 -10.83 0.70
C TRP A 6 -2.22 -11.62 1.98
N ASP A 7 -1.29 -11.45 2.92
CA ASP A 7 -1.39 -12.02 4.26
C ASP A 7 -2.24 -11.11 5.16
N HIS A 8 -3.35 -11.64 5.65
CA HIS A 8 -4.19 -10.92 6.60
C HIS A 8 -3.64 -11.14 8.01
N ASN A 9 -3.05 -10.09 8.59
CA ASN A 9 -2.62 -10.06 9.98
C ASN A 9 -3.70 -9.36 10.84
N PRO A 10 -4.54 -10.11 11.57
CA PRO A 10 -5.66 -9.56 12.31
C PRO A 10 -5.21 -8.56 13.41
N PRO A 11 -6.06 -7.57 13.75
CA PRO A 11 -7.47 -7.45 13.36
C PRO A 11 -7.72 -6.68 12.06
N THR A 12 -6.78 -5.84 11.61
CA THR A 12 -7.02 -4.90 10.50
C THR A 12 -5.78 -4.56 9.67
N THR A 13 -4.82 -5.48 9.56
CA THR A 13 -3.59 -5.27 8.79
C THR A 13 -3.48 -6.30 7.68
N TRP A 14 -3.10 -5.87 6.48
CA TRP A 14 -2.82 -6.72 5.33
C TRP A 14 -1.39 -6.50 4.90
N ILE A 15 -0.66 -7.56 4.65
CA ILE A 15 0.73 -7.52 4.22
C ILE A 15 0.79 -8.05 2.79
N ALA A 16 1.35 -7.26 1.88
CA ALA A 16 1.66 -7.68 0.53
C ALA A 16 3.00 -8.40 0.53
N ASN A 17 2.97 -9.70 0.27
CA ASN A 17 4.13 -10.55 0.08
C ASN A 17 4.33 -10.82 -1.41
N VAL A 18 5.55 -10.62 -1.91
CA VAL A 18 5.94 -10.97 -3.28
C VAL A 18 7.16 -11.86 -3.19
N ASP A 19 7.12 -13.03 -3.81
CA ASP A 19 8.21 -14.01 -3.81
C ASP A 19 8.74 -14.35 -2.39
N GLY A 20 7.85 -14.33 -1.39
CA GLY A 20 8.18 -14.60 0.02
C GLY A 20 8.73 -13.40 0.80
N GLN A 21 8.76 -12.20 0.20
CA GLN A 21 9.20 -10.97 0.85
C GLN A 21 8.03 -10.01 1.09
N ALA A 22 7.89 -9.54 2.32
CA ALA A 22 6.92 -8.51 2.67
C ALA A 22 7.37 -7.14 2.13
N LEU A 23 6.61 -6.60 1.17
CA LEU A 23 6.93 -5.34 0.50
C LEU A 23 6.05 -4.17 0.94
N CYS A 24 4.80 -4.42 1.31
CA CYS A 24 3.88 -3.36 1.70
C CYS A 24 2.97 -3.81 2.83
N SER A 25 2.63 -2.89 3.73
CA SER A 25 1.65 -3.10 4.79
C SER A 25 0.49 -2.13 4.62
N ILE A 26 -0.72 -2.65 4.53
CA ILE A 26 -1.96 -1.88 4.53
C ILE A 26 -2.61 -2.02 5.91
N LYS A 27 -2.76 -0.90 6.60
CA LYS A 27 -3.40 -0.85 7.92
C LYS A 27 -4.65 0.01 7.87
N ARG A 28 -5.75 -0.49 8.45
CA ARG A 28 -6.96 0.32 8.67
C ARG A 28 -6.67 1.40 9.71
N LYS A 29 -7.15 2.62 9.47
CA LYS A 29 -7.09 3.72 10.44
C LYS A 29 -8.40 3.77 11.24
N ASP A 30 -8.30 4.12 12.52
CA ASP A 30 -9.45 4.23 13.43
C ASP A 30 -10.47 5.29 12.98
N ILE A 31 -9.99 6.34 12.31
CA ILE A 31 -10.80 7.42 11.74
C ILE A 31 -11.56 7.05 10.45
N GLY A 32 -11.45 5.79 10.01
CA GLY A 32 -11.90 5.35 8.70
C GLY A 32 -10.80 5.47 7.63
N GLY A 33 -10.86 4.60 6.63
CA GLY A 33 -9.86 4.50 5.57
C GLY A 33 -8.67 3.59 5.89
N TRP A 34 -7.74 3.59 4.96
CA TRP A 34 -6.65 2.62 4.86
C TRP A 34 -5.35 3.35 4.57
N THR A 35 -4.25 2.88 5.13
CA THR A 35 -2.93 3.44 4.85
C THR A 35 -2.03 2.31 4.38
N ALA A 36 -1.53 2.44 3.16
CA ALA A 36 -0.51 1.55 2.63
C ALA A 36 0.86 2.17 2.89
N ALA A 37 1.77 1.39 3.45
CA ALA A 37 3.13 1.78 3.78
C ALA A 37 4.10 0.76 3.19
N TRP A 38 5.01 1.21 2.33
CA TRP A 38 6.09 0.36 1.85
C TRP A 38 7.00 0.00 3.02
N THR A 39 7.41 -1.27 3.09
CA THR A 39 8.38 -1.76 4.09
C THR A 39 9.82 -1.66 3.59
N ASP A 40 9.99 -1.30 2.32
CA ASP A 40 11.26 -1.07 1.62
C ASP A 40 11.45 0.45 1.38
N ASP A 41 12.52 0.86 0.71
CA ASP A 41 12.85 2.25 0.31
C ASP A 41 11.96 2.81 -0.82
N ARG A 42 10.86 2.12 -1.15
CA ARG A 42 9.90 2.58 -2.17
C ARG A 42 9.06 3.74 -1.65
N LEU A 43 8.81 4.70 -2.53
CA LEU A 43 7.96 5.85 -2.24
C LEU A 43 6.74 5.83 -3.14
N TRP A 44 5.59 6.12 -2.55
CA TRP A 44 4.38 6.39 -3.29
C TRP A 44 4.51 7.69 -4.08
N PRO A 45 4.04 7.73 -5.34
CA PRO A 45 4.03 8.96 -6.11
C PRO A 45 3.13 10.00 -5.45
N PRO A 46 3.38 11.30 -5.69
CA PRO A 46 2.53 12.34 -5.15
C PRO A 46 1.08 12.18 -5.64
N PRO A 47 0.08 12.47 -4.78
CA PRO A 47 -1.31 12.42 -5.17
C PRO A 47 -1.57 13.35 -6.35
N ALA A 48 -2.44 12.93 -7.29
CA ALA A 48 -2.76 13.72 -8.48
C ALA A 48 -3.31 15.13 -8.17
N HIS A 49 -3.99 15.29 -7.03
CA HIS A 49 -4.52 16.57 -6.57
C HIS A 49 -3.47 17.48 -5.91
N LEU A 50 -2.28 16.94 -5.56
CA LEU A 50 -1.15 17.67 -4.98
C LEU A 50 0.16 17.25 -5.67
N PRO A 51 0.37 17.58 -6.95
CA PRO A 51 1.55 17.16 -7.71
C PRO A 51 2.87 17.78 -7.20
N LYS A 52 2.79 18.81 -6.36
CA LYS A 52 3.96 19.43 -5.70
C LYS A 52 4.34 18.76 -4.39
N ALA A 53 3.56 17.78 -3.92
CA ALA A 53 3.91 17.02 -2.73
C ALA A 53 5.15 16.17 -3.03
N MET A 54 5.98 15.94 -2.02
CA MET A 54 7.07 14.98 -2.12
C MET A 54 6.50 13.57 -2.10
N PRO A 55 7.10 12.61 -2.84
CA PRO A 55 6.81 11.20 -2.69
C PRO A 55 6.92 10.78 -1.21
N GLN A 56 5.97 9.98 -0.74
CA GLN A 56 5.90 9.58 0.68
C GLN A 56 6.04 8.05 0.79
N PRO A 57 6.66 7.53 1.86
CA PRO A 57 6.71 6.08 2.10
C PRO A 57 5.32 5.49 2.39
N THR A 58 4.35 6.35 2.73
CA THR A 58 2.98 5.97 3.04
C THR A 58 1.96 6.73 2.20
N GLN A 59 0.89 6.08 1.78
CA GLN A 59 -0.24 6.69 1.10
C GLN A 59 -1.57 6.29 1.74
N PHE A 60 -2.48 7.26 1.85
CA PHE A 60 -3.83 7.05 2.36
C PHE A 60 -4.80 6.71 1.22
N PHE A 61 -5.71 5.78 1.50
CA PHE A 61 -6.74 5.29 0.60
C PHE A 61 -8.08 5.22 1.34
N SER A 62 -9.17 5.41 0.60
CA SER A 62 -10.51 5.40 1.17
C SER A 62 -11.00 3.97 1.44
N SER A 63 -10.57 3.02 0.60
CA SER A 63 -10.98 1.60 0.67
C SER A 63 -9.78 0.63 0.64
N LEU A 64 -10.00 -0.60 1.13
CA LEU A 64 -8.98 -1.65 1.10
C LEU A 64 -8.70 -2.08 -0.34
N GLU A 65 -9.72 -2.14 -1.18
CA GLU A 65 -9.61 -2.53 -2.60
C GLU A 65 -8.73 -1.53 -3.37
N GLU A 66 -8.96 -0.23 -3.21
CA GLU A 66 -8.10 0.80 -3.82
C GLU A 66 -6.66 0.68 -3.34
N ALA A 67 -6.44 0.45 -2.04
CA ALA A 67 -5.11 0.30 -1.49
C ALA A 67 -4.39 -0.94 -2.06
N LYS A 68 -5.08 -2.07 -2.17
CA LYS A 68 -4.52 -3.30 -2.76
C LYS A 68 -4.19 -3.12 -4.24
N GLN A 69 -5.13 -2.56 -5.00
CA GLN A 69 -4.93 -2.32 -6.43
C GLN A 69 -3.78 -1.35 -6.70
N ALA A 70 -3.62 -0.31 -5.87
CA ALA A 70 -2.50 0.61 -5.98
C ALA A 70 -1.16 -0.07 -5.70
N VAL A 71 -1.10 -0.95 -4.70
CA VAL A 71 0.10 -1.77 -4.40
C VAL A 71 0.42 -2.70 -5.55
N GLU A 72 -0.58 -3.42 -6.07
CA GLU A 72 -0.41 -4.33 -7.22
C GLU A 72 0.05 -3.58 -8.47
N SER A 73 -0.49 -2.39 -8.73
CA SER A 73 -0.07 -1.53 -9.85
C SER A 73 1.37 -1.05 -9.69
N ALA A 74 1.78 -0.67 -8.47
CA ALA A 74 3.14 -0.23 -8.18
C ALA A 74 4.19 -1.36 -8.14
N LEU A 75 3.75 -2.61 -7.92
CA LEU A 75 4.58 -3.81 -7.98
C LEU A 75 4.61 -4.45 -9.37
N GLY A 76 3.59 -4.20 -10.19
CA GLY A 76 3.46 -4.68 -11.57
C GLY A 76 4.07 -3.76 -12.64
N ALA A 77 4.37 -2.51 -12.29
CA ALA A 77 5.11 -1.54 -13.12
C ALA A 77 6.63 -1.76 -13.00
#